data_AF-A0A9P1DLB2-F1
#
_entry.id   AF-A0A9P1DLB2-F1
#
_cell.length_a   1.000
_cell.length_b   1.000
_cell.length_c   1.000
_cell.angle_alpha   90.00
_cell.angle_beta   90.00
_cell.angle_gamma   90.00
#
_symmetry.space_group_name_H-M   'P 1'
#
loop_
_entity.id
_entity.type
_entity.pdbx_description
1 polymer ?
#
loop_
_entity_poly.entity_id
_entity_poly.type
_entity_poly.pdbx_seq_one_letter_code
_entity_poly.pdbx_strand_id
1 'polypeptide(L)'
;MIAVSGLSGKVTSIDAAKLEIPVTVLGIKREVAKQLKCSIFGLKLLQDDKVLDTFSTWESLGSPGHLSAVQCPYAGDDSQDNQLIQAVLKENRLDVERILSQGQRPNCALRGTPVLCIASKLGQPEVVKFLVEASADVNLGDCMDETALMRAARFGHSAVVNFLLEEGAEVNQCDCQGATALIWAAREGREALVHRLIKARADIQKETQQNATALMSAAGAGHCSVLRCLLAARADVNHRGLHGASALMWAAEESQFEAAWFLLESKAMVDQEDGQGSTALFRAAEAGHEELVQLLVQAGGGMSIAGANVKKRNKYGASALKLALDSGQVEVVKLLTAAGAEMERATGGRFQR
;
A
#
# COMPACT_ATOMS: atom_id res chain seq x y z
N MET A 1 24.43 -1.61 -18.01
CA MET A 1 23.39 -0.94 -17.20
C MET A 1 22.06 -1.24 -17.87
N ILE A 2 21.32 -2.22 -17.37
CA ILE A 2 19.93 -2.42 -17.79
C ILE A 2 19.11 -1.76 -16.68
N ALA A 3 18.45 -0.65 -17.00
CA ALA A 3 17.53 0.02 -16.11
C ALA A 3 16.21 -0.75 -16.14
N VAL A 4 16.07 -1.74 -15.26
CA VAL A 4 14.77 -2.34 -15.00
C VAL A 4 14.09 -1.45 -13.97
N SER A 5 13.08 -0.69 -14.42
CA SER A 5 12.15 0.13 -13.62
C SER A 5 12.70 0.69 -12.30
N GLY A 6 13.52 1.73 -12.36
CA GLY A 6 13.94 2.49 -11.18
C GLY A 6 15.01 1.85 -10.29
N LEU A 7 15.51 0.65 -10.60
CA LEU A 7 16.58 0.01 -9.83
C LEU A 7 17.96 0.35 -10.39
N SER A 8 18.77 1.07 -9.62
CA SER A 8 20.19 1.31 -9.91
C SER A 8 21.07 0.25 -9.24
N GLY A 9 21.85 -0.51 -10.01
CA GLY A 9 22.76 -1.51 -9.45
C GLY A 9 23.50 -2.37 -10.47
N LYS A 10 24.43 -3.20 -10.01
CA LYS A 10 25.06 -4.23 -10.85
C LYS A 10 24.05 -5.35 -11.08
N VAL A 11 23.73 -5.61 -12.34
CA VAL A 11 22.82 -6.68 -12.76
C VAL A 11 23.64 -7.93 -13.05
N THR A 12 23.28 -9.05 -12.43
CA THR A 12 23.86 -10.37 -12.68
C THR A 12 22.75 -11.28 -13.20
N SER A 13 22.88 -11.81 -14.42
CA SER A 13 21.98 -12.83 -14.93
C SER A 13 22.23 -14.14 -14.18
N ILE A 14 21.15 -14.79 -13.75
CA ILE A 14 21.18 -16.04 -12.99
C ILE A 14 20.50 -17.11 -13.83
N ASP A 15 21.27 -18.15 -14.16
CA ASP A 15 20.74 -19.35 -14.79
C ASP A 15 20.18 -20.28 -13.71
N ALA A 16 18.88 -20.13 -13.41
CA ALA A 16 18.21 -20.86 -12.34
C ALA A 16 18.28 -22.39 -12.52
N ALA A 17 18.42 -22.88 -13.76
CA ALA A 17 18.53 -24.31 -14.08
C ALA A 17 19.85 -24.95 -13.60
N LYS A 18 20.87 -24.14 -13.29
CA LYS A 18 22.18 -24.61 -12.77
C LYS A 18 22.29 -24.56 -11.25
N LEU A 19 21.31 -24.01 -10.55
CA LEU A 19 21.30 -23.95 -9.09
C LEU A 19 20.75 -25.28 -8.54
N GLU A 20 21.63 -26.13 -7.99
CA GLU A 20 21.28 -27.42 -7.35
C GLU A 20 20.55 -27.27 -5.98
N ILE A 21 19.83 -26.15 -5.79
CA ILE A 21 19.35 -25.63 -4.49
C ILE A 21 17.81 -25.50 -4.54
N PRO A 22 17.07 -25.55 -3.41
CA PRO A 22 15.61 -25.41 -3.44
C PRO A 22 15.16 -24.14 -4.17
N VAL A 23 14.13 -24.26 -5.01
CA VAL A 23 13.58 -23.24 -5.93
C VAL A 23 12.83 -22.12 -5.19
N THR A 24 13.38 -21.64 -4.08
CA THR A 24 12.82 -20.58 -3.24
C THR A 24 13.57 -19.28 -3.47
N VAL A 25 12.85 -18.16 -3.44
CA VAL A 25 13.43 -16.80 -3.57
C VAL A 25 14.60 -16.61 -2.59
N LEU A 26 14.45 -17.03 -1.33
CA LEU A 26 15.48 -16.89 -0.31
C LEU A 26 16.71 -17.77 -0.57
N GLY A 27 16.52 -19.00 -1.07
CA GLY A 27 17.61 -19.90 -1.45
C GLY A 27 18.48 -19.29 -2.54
N ILE A 28 17.84 -18.73 -3.57
CA ILE A 28 18.53 -18.03 -4.67
C ILE A 28 19.24 -16.77 -4.16
N LYS A 29 18.57 -15.94 -3.33
CA LYS A 29 19.20 -14.75 -2.74
C LYS A 29 20.44 -15.11 -1.93
N ARG A 30 20.43 -16.19 -1.14
CA ARG A 30 21.59 -16.63 -0.33
C ARG A 30 22.77 -17.04 -1.20
N GLU A 31 22.54 -17.82 -2.25
CA GLU A 31 23.62 -18.28 -3.12
C GLU A 31 24.22 -17.11 -3.92
N VAL A 32 23.37 -16.26 -4.48
CA VAL A 32 23.81 -15.07 -5.23
C VAL A 32 24.52 -14.08 -4.30
N ALA A 33 24.04 -13.88 -3.07
CA ALA A 33 24.71 -13.06 -2.06
C ALA A 33 26.13 -13.54 -1.76
N LYS A 34 26.29 -14.86 -1.63
CA LYS A 34 27.60 -15.49 -1.41
C LYS A 34 28.54 -15.27 -2.60
N GLN A 35 28.05 -15.42 -3.82
CA GLN A 35 28.83 -15.18 -5.04
C GLN A 35 29.24 -13.72 -5.19
N LEU A 36 28.33 -12.79 -4.90
CA LEU A 36 28.55 -11.35 -5.01
C LEU A 36 29.19 -10.73 -3.75
N LYS A 37 29.47 -11.54 -2.72
CA LYS A 37 30.01 -11.11 -1.41
C LYS A 37 29.24 -9.92 -0.83
N CYS A 38 27.93 -10.02 -0.82
CA CYS A 38 27.04 -8.95 -0.41
C CYS A 38 25.94 -9.48 0.50
N SER A 39 25.26 -8.59 1.21
CA SER A 39 24.12 -8.98 2.06
C SER A 39 22.94 -9.46 1.20
N ILE A 40 22.22 -10.49 1.66
CA ILE A 40 20.96 -10.94 1.03
C ILE A 40 19.92 -9.82 0.91
N PHE A 41 19.99 -8.82 1.80
CA PHE A 41 19.08 -7.66 1.80
C PHE A 41 19.50 -6.58 0.80
N GLY A 42 20.74 -6.64 0.30
CA GLY A 42 21.24 -5.80 -0.78
C GLY A 42 20.99 -6.41 -2.16
N LEU A 43 20.16 -7.45 -2.27
CA LEU A 43 19.83 -8.11 -3.52
C LEU A 43 18.33 -8.07 -3.80
N LYS A 44 18.00 -7.59 -5.00
CA LYS A 44 16.67 -7.75 -5.59
C LYS A 44 16.74 -8.79 -6.68
N LEU A 45 15.84 -9.76 -6.61
CA LEU A 45 15.68 -10.75 -7.68
C LEU A 45 14.58 -10.29 -8.61
N LEU A 46 14.79 -10.44 -9.91
CA LEU A 46 13.80 -10.16 -10.92
C LEU A 46 13.56 -11.39 -11.78
N GLN A 47 12.30 -11.62 -12.11
CA GLN A 47 11.86 -12.57 -13.12
C GLN A 47 11.05 -11.79 -14.15
N ASP A 48 11.43 -11.89 -15.42
CA ASP A 48 10.76 -11.18 -16.52
C ASP A 48 10.57 -9.68 -16.22
N ASP A 49 11.63 -9.04 -15.71
CA ASP A 49 11.70 -7.62 -15.31
C ASP A 49 10.78 -7.21 -14.15
N LYS A 50 10.18 -8.17 -13.43
CA LYS A 50 9.40 -7.92 -12.20
C LYS A 50 10.17 -8.32 -10.95
N VAL A 51 10.18 -7.46 -9.94
CA VAL A 51 10.81 -7.74 -8.64
C VAL A 51 10.04 -8.86 -7.92
N LEU A 52 10.76 -9.90 -7.51
CA LEU A 52 10.23 -11.11 -6.86
C LEU A 52 10.04 -10.98 -5.32
N ASP A 53 9.95 -9.77 -4.78
CA ASP A 53 9.92 -9.56 -3.33
C ASP A 53 8.49 -9.63 -2.75
N THR A 54 7.96 -10.85 -2.64
CA THR A 54 6.86 -11.17 -1.73
C THR A 54 7.44 -11.62 -0.38
N PHE A 55 6.86 -11.10 0.71
CA PHE A 55 7.28 -11.35 2.10
C PHE A 55 7.30 -12.85 2.48
N SER A 56 6.67 -13.70 1.67
CA SER A 56 6.84 -15.15 1.68
C SER A 56 8.21 -15.52 1.11
N THR A 57 9.22 -15.40 1.96
CA THR A 57 10.60 -15.95 1.80
C THR A 57 10.69 -17.44 1.38
N TRP A 58 9.55 -18.10 1.16
CA TRP A 58 9.36 -19.50 0.85
C TRP A 58 8.54 -19.76 -0.42
N GLU A 59 8.16 -18.73 -1.19
CA GLU A 59 7.47 -18.95 -2.47
C GLU A 59 8.36 -19.79 -3.40
N SER A 60 7.81 -20.92 -3.82
CA SER A 60 8.43 -21.79 -4.83
C SER A 60 8.28 -21.11 -6.18
N LEU A 61 9.40 -20.77 -6.82
CA LEU A 61 9.45 -20.11 -8.14
C LEU A 61 9.08 -21.06 -9.29
N GLY A 62 8.54 -22.25 -9.01
CA GLY A 62 8.18 -23.22 -10.04
C GLY A 62 9.40 -23.63 -10.88
N SER A 63 9.29 -23.57 -12.21
CA SER A 63 10.44 -23.61 -13.12
C SER A 63 10.82 -22.17 -13.46
N PRO A 64 11.81 -21.56 -12.77
CA PRO A 64 12.08 -20.16 -12.95
C PRO A 64 12.62 -19.93 -14.36
N GLY A 65 12.10 -18.91 -15.05
CA GLY A 65 12.63 -18.46 -16.33
C GLY A 65 14.00 -17.78 -16.17
N HIS A 66 14.33 -16.83 -17.04
CA HIS A 66 15.57 -16.06 -16.91
C HIS A 66 15.49 -15.14 -15.68
N LEU A 67 16.26 -15.47 -14.63
CA LEU A 67 16.35 -14.65 -13.43
C LEU A 67 17.47 -13.62 -13.56
N SER A 68 17.31 -12.47 -12.92
CA SER A 68 18.40 -11.52 -12.72
C SER A 68 18.45 -11.04 -11.28
N ALA A 69 19.64 -10.76 -10.79
CA ALA A 69 19.85 -10.12 -9.50
C ALA A 69 20.41 -8.71 -9.70
N VAL A 70 19.84 -7.76 -8.98
CA VAL A 70 20.35 -6.39 -8.90
C VAL A 70 20.95 -6.19 -7.52
N GLN A 71 22.27 -5.96 -7.49
CA GLN A 71 22.96 -5.55 -6.28
C GLN A 71 22.67 -4.08 -5.98
N CYS A 72 21.98 -3.84 -4.88
CA CYS A 72 21.66 -2.51 -4.38
C CYS A 72 22.94 -1.81 -3.85
N PRO A 73 23.04 -0.47 -3.94
CA PRO A 73 24.29 0.25 -3.65
C PRO A 73 24.81 0.17 -2.21
N TYR A 74 24.01 -0.31 -1.23
CA TYR A 74 24.35 -0.31 0.22
C TYR A 74 24.90 -1.62 0.74
N ALA A 75 25.28 -2.54 -0.14
CA ALA A 75 25.60 -3.90 0.24
C ALA A 75 27.03 -4.10 0.83
N GLY A 76 27.55 -3.09 1.53
CA GLY A 76 28.80 -3.18 2.30
C GLY A 76 28.52 -3.72 3.70
N ASP A 77 29.29 -4.74 4.12
CA ASP A 77 29.26 -5.31 5.47
C ASP A 77 30.40 -4.66 6.29
N ASP A 78 30.28 -3.36 6.58
CA ASP A 78 31.32 -2.62 7.29
C ASP A 78 30.86 -2.28 8.72
N SER A 79 31.63 -2.72 9.72
CA SER A 79 31.37 -2.49 11.14
C SER A 79 31.24 -1.00 11.52
N GLN A 80 31.77 -0.10 10.68
CA GLN A 80 31.60 1.35 10.80
C GLN A 80 30.16 1.77 10.51
N ASP A 81 29.50 1.19 9.51
CA ASP A 81 28.09 1.50 9.16
C ASP A 81 27.17 1.26 10.35
N ASN A 82 27.51 0.28 11.18
CA ASN A 82 26.81 0.01 12.42
C ASN A 82 26.92 1.20 13.41
N GLN A 83 28.05 1.92 13.50
CA GLN A 83 28.18 3.04 14.45
C GLN A 83 27.26 4.22 14.11
N LEU A 84 27.22 4.64 12.84
CA LEU A 84 26.34 5.72 12.39
C LEU A 84 24.87 5.34 12.60
N ILE A 85 24.49 4.11 12.22
CA ILE A 85 23.14 3.58 12.42
C ILE A 85 22.78 3.54 13.91
N GLN A 86 23.68 3.06 14.79
CA GLN A 86 23.44 3.05 16.22
C GLN A 86 23.29 4.46 16.81
N ALA A 87 24.02 5.46 16.30
CA ALA A 87 23.87 6.84 16.73
C ALA A 87 22.50 7.41 16.36
N VAL A 88 22.00 7.14 15.15
CA VAL A 88 20.65 7.51 14.71
C VAL A 88 19.58 6.81 15.54
N LEU A 89 19.72 5.51 15.80
CA LEU A 89 18.77 4.74 16.63
C LEU A 89 18.72 5.22 18.08
N LYS A 90 19.82 5.79 18.60
CA LYS A 90 19.89 6.39 19.93
C LYS A 90 19.50 7.87 19.96
N GLU A 91 19.12 8.44 18.81
CA GLU A 91 18.78 9.86 18.64
C GLU A 91 19.92 10.81 19.04
N ASN A 92 21.18 10.34 18.99
CA ASN A 92 22.33 11.15 19.37
C ASN A 92 22.85 11.96 18.18
N ARG A 93 22.24 13.13 17.96
CA ARG A 93 22.62 14.07 16.90
C ARG A 93 24.11 14.43 16.88
N LEU A 94 24.72 14.64 18.04
CA LEU A 94 26.13 15.04 18.14
C LEU A 94 27.07 13.93 17.68
N ASP A 95 26.73 12.67 17.99
CA ASP A 95 27.49 11.52 17.50
C ASP A 95 27.33 11.36 15.98
N VAL A 96 26.11 11.56 15.45
CA VAL A 96 25.88 11.52 14.00
C VAL A 96 26.75 12.57 13.27
N GLU A 97 26.74 13.82 13.74
CA GLU A 97 27.53 14.91 13.15
C GLU A 97 29.05 14.62 13.22
N ARG A 98 29.53 14.16 14.38
CA ARG A 98 30.93 13.76 14.56
C ARG A 98 31.33 12.60 13.65
N ILE A 99 30.45 11.63 13.45
CA ILE A 99 30.72 10.46 12.62
C ILE A 99 30.74 10.83 11.12
N LEU A 100 29.78 11.64 10.67
CA LEU A 100 29.71 12.07 9.27
C LEU A 100 30.87 12.99 8.90
N SER A 101 31.29 13.90 9.79
CA SER A 101 32.48 14.74 9.60
C SER A 101 33.79 13.95 9.50
N GLN A 102 33.83 12.70 9.95
CA GLN A 102 34.97 11.79 9.79
C GLN A 102 35.02 11.10 8.41
N GLY A 103 34.12 11.45 7.49
CA GLY A 103 34.11 10.96 6.11
C GLY A 103 33.40 9.62 5.94
N GLN A 104 32.53 9.25 6.88
CA GLN A 104 31.75 8.02 6.76
C GLN A 104 30.71 8.12 5.63
N ARG A 105 30.43 7.00 4.97
CA ARG A 105 29.45 6.93 3.88
C ARG A 105 28.04 7.24 4.40
N PRO A 106 27.35 8.25 3.85
CA PRO A 106 26.04 8.70 4.33
C PRO A 106 24.90 7.73 3.96
N ASN A 107 25.14 6.83 3.00
CA ASN A 107 24.15 5.88 2.51
C ASN A 107 24.27 4.49 3.15
N CYS A 108 24.86 4.37 4.33
CA CYS A 108 24.92 3.07 5.00
C CYS A 108 23.51 2.49 5.29
N ALA A 109 23.37 1.17 5.40
CA ALA A 109 22.07 0.53 5.56
C ALA A 109 22.06 -0.58 6.62
N LEU A 110 20.99 -0.61 7.43
CA LEU A 110 20.71 -1.70 8.36
C LEU A 110 19.80 -2.72 7.68
N ARG A 111 20.31 -3.93 7.39
CA ARG A 111 19.52 -4.99 6.74
C ARG A 111 18.78 -4.51 5.48
N GLY A 112 19.47 -3.71 4.65
CA GLY A 112 18.91 -3.14 3.42
C GLY A 112 18.06 -1.88 3.61
N THR A 113 17.89 -1.37 4.85
CA THR A 113 17.23 -0.08 5.11
C THR A 113 18.28 1.03 5.25
N PRO A 114 18.32 2.01 4.33
CA PRO A 114 19.25 3.14 4.41
C PRO A 114 19.08 3.93 5.72
N VAL A 115 20.17 4.48 6.24
CA VAL A 115 20.16 5.27 7.48
C VAL A 115 19.25 6.50 7.37
N LEU A 116 19.15 7.11 6.18
CA LEU A 116 18.22 8.20 5.90
C LEU A 116 16.76 7.76 6.07
N CYS A 117 16.41 6.55 5.62
CA CYS A 117 15.09 5.96 5.81
C CYS A 117 14.80 5.70 7.30
N ILE A 118 15.80 5.28 8.08
CA ILE A 118 15.66 5.07 9.53
C ILE A 118 15.42 6.41 10.23
N ALA A 119 16.26 7.42 10.00
CA ALA A 119 16.12 8.75 10.59
C ALA A 119 14.76 9.39 10.22
N SER A 120 14.32 9.19 8.98
CA SER A 120 13.02 9.69 8.50
C SER A 120 11.83 9.00 9.14
N LYS A 121 11.93 7.69 9.43
CA LYS A 121 10.94 6.94 10.19
C LYS A 121 10.85 7.39 11.65
N LEU A 122 12.00 7.69 12.26
CA LEU A 122 12.08 8.16 13.66
C LEU A 122 11.65 9.63 13.80
N GLY A 123 11.60 10.39 12.71
CA GLY A 123 11.17 11.79 12.73
C GLY A 123 12.23 12.74 13.27
N GLN A 124 13.49 12.50 12.92
CA GLN A 124 14.64 13.30 13.38
C GLN A 124 15.08 14.31 12.29
N PRO A 125 14.48 15.51 12.21
CA PRO A 125 14.72 16.43 11.09
C PRO A 125 16.16 16.92 11.02
N GLU A 126 16.83 17.15 12.15
CA GLU A 126 18.23 17.58 12.17
C GLU A 126 19.16 16.48 11.68
N VAL A 127 18.92 15.22 12.08
CA VAL A 127 19.70 14.07 11.62
C VAL A 127 19.51 13.85 10.12
N VAL A 128 18.27 13.93 9.64
CA VAL A 128 17.95 13.86 8.20
C VAL A 128 18.70 14.96 7.45
N LYS A 129 18.69 16.19 7.96
CA LYS A 129 19.39 17.32 7.35
C LYS A 129 20.90 17.06 7.25
N PHE A 130 21.55 16.64 8.33
CA PHE A 130 22.97 16.31 8.30
C PHE A 130 23.32 15.17 7.34
N LEU A 131 22.47 14.14 7.26
CA LEU A 131 22.69 13.03 6.32
C LEU A 131 22.63 13.52 4.87
N VAL A 132 21.65 14.35 4.52
CA VAL A 132 21.51 14.90 3.16
C VAL A 132 22.64 15.88 2.83
N GLU A 133 23.04 16.76 3.76
CA GLU A 133 24.21 17.63 3.61
C GLU A 133 25.51 16.83 3.41
N ALA A 134 25.61 15.66 4.04
CA ALA A 134 26.70 14.70 3.83
C ALA A 134 26.58 13.92 2.51
N SER A 135 25.67 14.31 1.60
CA SER A 135 25.39 13.66 0.30
C SER A 135 24.72 12.28 0.40
N ALA A 136 23.83 12.08 1.39
CA ALA A 136 22.89 10.96 1.34
C ALA A 136 21.97 11.07 0.12
N ASP A 137 21.68 9.94 -0.53
CA ASP A 137 20.73 9.88 -1.63
C ASP A 137 19.31 9.95 -1.09
N VAL A 138 18.62 11.05 -1.40
CA VAL A 138 17.26 11.37 -0.92
C VAL A 138 16.21 10.41 -1.48
N ASN A 139 16.42 9.91 -2.70
CA ASN A 139 15.46 9.04 -3.41
C ASN A 139 15.72 7.57 -3.17
N LEU A 140 16.56 7.31 -2.19
CA LEU A 140 16.97 5.98 -1.93
C LEU A 140 15.89 5.17 -1.19
N GLY A 141 15.34 4.18 -1.88
CA GLY A 141 14.53 3.12 -1.29
C GLY A 141 15.33 2.04 -0.57
N ASP A 142 14.66 1.37 0.37
CA ASP A 142 15.17 0.15 0.99
C ASP A 142 14.95 -1.10 0.11
N CYS A 143 15.09 -2.28 0.70
CA CYS A 143 14.84 -3.55 0.01
C CYS A 143 13.38 -3.71 -0.50
N MET A 144 12.44 -2.92 0.01
CA MET A 144 11.04 -2.85 -0.43
C MET A 144 10.76 -1.61 -1.28
N ASP A 145 11.80 -0.90 -1.74
CA ASP A 145 11.68 0.40 -2.43
C ASP A 145 11.03 1.50 -1.57
N GLU A 146 10.95 1.30 -0.24
CA GLU A 146 10.42 2.31 0.67
C GLU A 146 11.45 3.41 0.90
N THR A 147 11.15 4.62 0.43
CA THR A 147 12.04 5.78 0.53
C THR A 147 11.88 6.53 1.85
N ALA A 148 12.83 7.43 2.13
CA ALA A 148 12.78 8.34 3.25
C ALA A 148 11.47 9.16 3.29
N LEU A 149 11.03 9.68 2.13
CA LEU A 149 9.80 10.46 2.00
C LEU A 149 8.56 9.62 2.36
N MET A 150 8.47 8.37 1.88
CA MET A 150 7.35 7.48 2.21
C MET A 150 7.26 7.18 3.70
N ARG A 151 8.41 6.90 4.35
CA ARG A 151 8.44 6.64 5.79
C ARG A 151 8.05 7.87 6.59
N ALA A 152 8.61 9.04 6.27
CA ALA A 152 8.22 10.29 6.92
C ALA A 152 6.72 10.58 6.74
N ALA A 153 6.18 10.32 5.55
CA ALA A 153 4.77 10.49 5.23
C ALA A 153 3.86 9.54 6.02
N ARG A 154 4.19 8.25 6.09
CA ARG A 154 3.45 7.24 6.88
C ARG A 154 3.40 7.62 8.36
N PHE A 155 4.54 7.97 8.95
CA PHE A 155 4.65 8.23 10.38
C PHE A 155 4.27 9.67 10.80
N GLY A 156 3.95 10.55 9.86
CA GLY A 156 3.42 11.89 10.17
C GLY A 156 4.46 12.98 10.39
N HIS A 157 5.72 12.76 9.98
CA HIS A 157 6.85 13.64 10.28
C HIS A 157 6.94 14.82 9.33
N SER A 158 6.13 15.85 9.58
CA SER A 158 5.99 17.01 8.68
C SER A 158 7.28 17.77 8.41
N ALA A 159 8.12 18.00 9.42
CA ALA A 159 9.40 18.69 9.24
C ALA A 159 10.32 17.92 8.27
N VAL A 160 10.36 16.59 8.41
CA VAL A 160 11.14 15.70 7.54
C VAL A 160 10.58 15.69 6.12
N VAL A 161 9.25 15.55 5.95
CA VAL A 161 8.61 15.59 4.62
C VAL A 161 8.92 16.90 3.90
N ASN A 162 8.81 18.04 4.59
CA ASN A 162 9.09 19.36 4.02
C ASN A 162 10.52 19.43 3.48
N PHE A 163 11.48 19.06 4.34
CA PHE A 163 12.89 19.12 4.01
C PHE A 163 13.24 18.18 2.85
N LEU A 164 12.77 16.92 2.88
CA LEU A 164 13.05 15.96 1.80
C LEU A 164 12.49 16.45 0.44
N LEU A 165 11.30 17.06 0.43
CA LEU A 165 10.73 17.63 -0.80
C LEU A 165 11.53 18.83 -1.32
N GLU A 166 12.07 19.66 -0.42
CA GLU A 166 12.95 20.78 -0.76
C GLU A 166 14.29 20.30 -1.35
N GLU A 167 14.80 19.17 -0.86
CA GLU A 167 16.03 18.51 -1.34
C GLU A 167 15.81 17.57 -2.54
N GLY A 168 14.67 17.69 -3.24
CA GLY A 168 14.43 17.00 -4.50
C GLY A 168 13.96 15.55 -4.37
N ALA A 169 13.31 15.19 -3.26
CA ALA A 169 12.65 13.89 -3.14
C ALA A 169 11.58 13.69 -4.24
N GLU A 170 11.64 12.54 -4.91
CA GLU A 170 10.70 12.13 -5.95
C GLU A 170 9.34 11.80 -5.33
N VAL A 171 8.42 12.77 -5.40
CA VAL A 171 7.08 12.69 -4.79
C VAL A 171 6.25 11.48 -5.26
N ASN A 172 6.50 11.01 -6.48
CA ASN A 172 5.74 9.94 -7.14
C ASN A 172 6.49 8.61 -7.23
N GLN A 173 7.68 8.50 -6.63
CA GLN A 173 8.32 7.20 -6.45
C GLN A 173 7.39 6.30 -5.63
N CYS A 174 7.41 5.00 -5.91
CA CYS A 174 6.57 4.02 -5.25
C CYS A 174 7.39 2.86 -4.70
N ASP A 175 6.91 2.27 -3.62
CA ASP A 175 7.48 1.05 -3.06
C ASP A 175 7.20 -0.17 -3.94
N CYS A 176 7.65 -1.35 -3.51
CA CYS A 176 7.49 -2.61 -4.25
C CYS A 176 6.03 -3.05 -4.42
N GLN A 177 5.09 -2.44 -3.69
CA GLN A 177 3.65 -2.65 -3.85
C GLN A 177 2.99 -1.54 -4.69
N GLY A 178 3.78 -0.61 -5.22
CA GLY A 178 3.28 0.53 -5.98
C GLY A 178 2.71 1.66 -5.11
N ALA A 179 2.88 1.61 -3.77
CA ALA A 179 2.38 2.67 -2.90
C ALA A 179 3.36 3.86 -2.85
N THR A 180 2.83 5.06 -3.03
CA THR A 180 3.58 6.33 -2.94
C THR A 180 3.51 6.92 -1.53
N ALA A 181 4.28 7.99 -1.29
CA ALA A 181 4.17 8.77 -0.05
C ALA A 181 2.73 9.30 0.18
N LEU A 182 2.01 9.67 -0.89
CA LEU A 182 0.61 10.12 -0.80
C LEU A 182 -0.32 9.00 -0.34
N ILE A 183 -0.16 7.78 -0.87
CA ILE A 183 -0.96 6.61 -0.48
C ILE A 183 -0.71 6.26 0.99
N TRP A 184 0.55 6.26 1.43
CA TRP A 184 0.89 6.02 2.84
C TRP A 184 0.35 7.11 3.77
N ALA A 185 0.50 8.38 3.43
CA ALA A 185 -0.09 9.48 4.21
C ALA A 185 -1.62 9.38 4.29
N ALA A 186 -2.27 8.97 3.20
CA ALA A 186 -3.72 8.85 3.14
C ALA A 186 -4.24 7.68 3.97
N ARG A 187 -3.58 6.52 3.91
CA ARG A 187 -3.89 5.34 4.71
C ARG A 187 -3.75 5.58 6.21
N GLU A 188 -2.79 6.41 6.62
CA GLU A 188 -2.50 6.72 8.03
C GLU A 188 -3.17 8.02 8.52
N GLY A 189 -4.05 8.62 7.71
CA GLY A 189 -4.85 9.77 8.13
C GLY A 189 -4.06 11.07 8.29
N ARG A 190 -2.89 11.20 7.64
CA ARG A 190 -2.00 12.36 7.77
C ARG A 190 -2.44 13.53 6.89
N GLU A 191 -3.58 14.13 7.23
CA GLU A 191 -4.23 15.21 6.46
C GLU A 191 -3.26 16.33 6.02
N ALA A 192 -2.49 16.88 6.95
CA ALA A 192 -1.54 17.97 6.65
C ALA A 192 -0.48 17.54 5.61
N LEU A 193 -0.05 16.28 5.66
CA LEU A 193 0.92 15.72 4.71
C LEU A 193 0.29 15.41 3.37
N VAL A 194 -0.94 14.90 3.34
CA VAL A 194 -1.72 14.74 2.09
C VAL A 194 -1.82 16.07 1.37
N HIS A 195 -2.20 17.14 2.08
CA HIS A 195 -2.25 18.49 1.52
C HIS A 195 -0.90 18.96 0.97
N ARG A 196 0.19 18.72 1.71
CA ARG A 196 1.52 19.12 1.27
C ARG A 196 2.01 18.32 0.07
N LEU A 197 1.82 17.01 0.05
CA LEU A 197 2.21 16.14 -1.07
C LEU A 197 1.45 16.52 -2.35
N ILE A 198 0.15 16.81 -2.25
CA ILE A 198 -0.64 17.32 -3.38
C ILE A 198 -0.07 18.65 -3.89
N LYS A 199 0.28 19.59 -2.99
CA LYS A 199 0.96 20.85 -3.37
C LYS A 199 2.31 20.61 -4.04
N ALA A 200 3.02 19.55 -3.64
CA ALA A 200 4.26 19.09 -4.27
C ALA A 200 4.06 18.29 -5.56
N ARG A 201 2.84 18.32 -6.15
CA ARG A 201 2.48 17.62 -7.40
C ARG A 201 2.53 16.10 -7.30
N ALA A 202 2.19 15.55 -6.14
CA ALA A 202 1.86 14.12 -6.04
C ALA A 202 0.72 13.76 -7.01
N ASP A 203 0.87 12.64 -7.70
CA ASP A 203 -0.15 12.08 -8.58
C ASP A 203 -1.24 11.42 -7.72
N ILE A 204 -2.40 12.07 -7.71
CA ILE A 204 -3.56 11.68 -6.91
C ILE A 204 -4.17 10.36 -7.39
N GLN A 205 -4.00 10.05 -8.68
CA GLN A 205 -4.54 8.84 -9.31
C GLN A 205 -3.52 7.72 -9.40
N LYS A 206 -2.34 7.87 -8.77
CA LYS A 206 -1.37 6.78 -8.74
C LYS A 206 -1.96 5.59 -7.99
N GLU A 207 -1.70 4.42 -8.54
CA GLU A 207 -2.25 3.15 -8.07
C GLU A 207 -1.16 2.23 -7.55
N THR A 208 -1.50 1.46 -6.51
CA THR A 208 -0.72 0.29 -6.10
C THR A 208 -0.84 -0.84 -7.12
N GLN A 209 -0.09 -1.93 -6.93
CA GLN A 209 -0.25 -3.17 -7.71
C GLN A 209 -1.63 -3.81 -7.55
N GLN A 210 -2.40 -3.43 -6.52
CA GLN A 210 -3.79 -3.82 -6.34
C GLN A 210 -4.76 -2.77 -6.91
N ASN A 211 -4.29 -1.93 -7.84
CA ASN A 211 -5.02 -0.82 -8.43
C ASN A 211 -5.65 0.13 -7.38
N ALA A 212 -5.12 0.16 -6.15
CA ALA A 212 -5.70 0.93 -5.06
C ALA A 212 -5.14 2.36 -5.08
N THR A 213 -6.01 3.35 -4.99
CA THR A 213 -5.62 4.76 -4.90
C THR A 213 -5.52 5.23 -3.46
N ALA A 214 -4.98 6.45 -3.27
CA ALA A 214 -4.95 7.10 -1.96
C ALA A 214 -6.36 7.28 -1.37
N LEU A 215 -7.36 7.57 -2.23
CA LEU A 215 -8.75 7.73 -1.82
C LEU A 215 -9.32 6.41 -1.27
N MET A 216 -9.09 5.29 -1.96
CA MET A 216 -9.55 3.98 -1.49
C MET A 216 -8.92 3.61 -0.14
N SER A 217 -7.61 3.87 0.01
CA SER A 217 -6.89 3.60 1.26
C SER A 217 -7.44 4.44 2.43
N ALA A 218 -7.72 5.73 2.21
CA ALA A 218 -8.34 6.59 3.22
C ALA A 218 -9.78 6.19 3.55
N ALA A 219 -10.53 5.68 2.56
CA ALA A 219 -11.90 5.22 2.74
C ALA A 219 -11.99 3.98 3.64
N GLY A 220 -11.16 2.96 3.36
CA GLY A 220 -11.09 1.76 4.20
C GLY A 220 -10.58 2.04 5.62
N ALA A 221 -9.72 3.06 5.78
CA ALA A 221 -9.21 3.48 7.09
C ALA A 221 -10.09 4.51 7.83
N GLY A 222 -11.19 4.99 7.22
CA GLY A 222 -12.13 5.91 7.87
C GLY A 222 -11.68 7.38 7.95
N HIS A 223 -10.64 7.77 7.21
CA HIS A 223 -10.02 9.10 7.35
C HIS A 223 -10.76 10.18 6.54
N CYS A 224 -11.88 10.65 7.07
CA CYS A 224 -12.78 11.59 6.40
C CYS A 224 -12.13 12.94 6.02
N SER A 225 -11.22 13.46 6.83
CA SER A 225 -10.55 14.72 6.49
C SER A 225 -9.61 14.55 5.30
N VAL A 226 -8.89 13.42 5.23
CA VAL A 226 -8.10 13.04 4.05
C VAL A 226 -8.98 12.84 2.81
N LEU A 227 -10.13 12.15 2.94
CA LEU A 227 -11.07 11.99 1.82
C LEU A 227 -11.49 13.35 1.25
N ARG A 228 -11.79 14.32 2.14
CA ARG A 228 -12.13 15.69 1.74
C ARG A 228 -11.00 16.35 0.96
N CYS A 229 -9.75 16.22 1.42
CA CYS A 229 -8.59 16.76 0.72
C CYS A 229 -8.43 16.16 -0.69
N LEU A 230 -8.52 14.84 -0.80
CA LEU A 230 -8.33 14.11 -2.06
C LEU A 230 -9.45 14.42 -3.07
N LEU A 231 -10.71 14.44 -2.62
CA LEU A 231 -11.85 14.79 -3.48
C LEU A 231 -11.84 16.26 -3.91
N ALA A 232 -11.44 17.18 -3.02
CA ALA A 232 -11.22 18.58 -3.37
C ALA A 232 -10.11 18.74 -4.44
N ALA A 233 -9.14 17.84 -4.42
CA ALA A 233 -8.08 17.74 -5.42
C ALA A 233 -8.47 16.91 -6.66
N ARG A 234 -9.76 16.57 -6.83
CA ARG A 234 -10.35 15.84 -7.96
C ARG A 234 -9.90 14.38 -8.10
N ALA A 235 -9.65 13.69 -6.98
CA ALA A 235 -9.56 12.23 -6.97
C ALA A 235 -10.85 11.59 -7.56
N ASP A 236 -10.71 10.46 -8.24
CA ASP A 236 -11.86 9.75 -8.80
C ASP A 236 -12.55 8.93 -7.70
N VAL A 237 -13.74 9.37 -7.30
CA VAL A 237 -14.56 8.72 -6.26
C VAL A 237 -15.03 7.32 -6.68
N ASN A 238 -15.13 7.05 -7.99
CA ASN A 238 -15.67 5.82 -8.55
C ASN A 238 -14.58 4.92 -9.15
N HIS A 239 -13.30 5.18 -8.83
CA HIS A 239 -12.17 4.38 -9.29
C HIS A 239 -12.39 2.88 -9.00
N ARG A 240 -11.89 2.05 -9.91
CA ARG A 240 -12.02 0.59 -9.86
C ARG A 240 -10.67 -0.02 -9.54
N GLY A 241 -10.46 -0.38 -8.29
CA GLY A 241 -9.26 -1.10 -7.85
C GLY A 241 -9.24 -2.56 -8.28
N LEU A 242 -8.42 -3.37 -7.61
CA LEU A 242 -8.28 -4.79 -7.96
C LEU A 242 -9.64 -5.48 -7.89
N HIS A 243 -9.90 -6.31 -8.88
CA HIS A 243 -11.20 -6.95 -9.09
C HIS A 243 -12.37 -5.96 -9.18
N GLY A 244 -12.16 -4.68 -9.48
CA GLY A 244 -13.22 -3.68 -9.61
C GLY A 244 -13.77 -3.13 -8.29
N ALA A 245 -13.10 -3.37 -7.15
CA ALA A 245 -13.51 -2.82 -5.86
C ALA A 245 -13.47 -1.28 -5.87
N SER A 246 -14.46 -0.63 -5.26
CA SER A 246 -14.53 0.83 -5.14
C SER A 246 -14.17 1.31 -3.73
N ALA A 247 -13.89 2.61 -3.57
CA ALA A 247 -13.67 3.22 -2.26
C ALA A 247 -14.86 3.02 -1.30
N LEU A 248 -16.09 3.08 -1.83
CA LEU A 248 -17.31 2.83 -1.05
C LEU A 248 -17.39 1.37 -0.57
N MET A 249 -16.94 0.41 -1.37
CA MET A 249 -16.87 -1.00 -0.94
C MET A 249 -15.86 -1.20 0.17
N TRP A 250 -14.69 -0.53 0.12
CA TRP A 250 -13.68 -0.61 1.16
C TRP A 250 -14.17 -0.01 2.48
N ALA A 251 -14.78 1.18 2.42
CA ALA A 251 -15.44 1.76 3.60
C ALA A 251 -16.54 0.83 4.14
N ALA A 252 -17.23 0.11 3.24
CA ALA A 252 -18.28 -0.82 3.61
C ALA A 252 -17.85 -2.17 4.15
N GLU A 253 -16.66 -2.63 3.82
CA GLU A 253 -16.08 -3.84 4.39
C GLU A 253 -15.52 -3.56 5.80
N GLU A 254 -14.90 -2.40 5.99
CA GLU A 254 -14.21 -1.99 7.22
C GLU A 254 -15.09 -1.21 8.22
N SER A 255 -16.42 -1.19 8.03
CA SER A 255 -17.38 -0.51 8.91
C SER A 255 -17.18 1.01 9.06
N GLN A 256 -16.66 1.68 8.04
CA GLN A 256 -16.36 3.12 8.10
C GLN A 256 -17.57 3.97 7.72
N PHE A 257 -18.52 4.11 8.65
CA PHE A 257 -19.80 4.79 8.43
C PHE A 257 -19.64 6.22 7.88
N GLU A 258 -18.86 7.06 8.55
CA GLU A 258 -18.68 8.47 8.17
C GLU A 258 -17.97 8.60 6.81
N ALA A 259 -17.02 7.71 6.52
CA ALA A 259 -16.33 7.68 5.23
C ALA A 259 -17.30 7.29 4.11
N ALA A 260 -18.11 6.26 4.31
CA ALA A 260 -19.12 5.84 3.35
C ALA A 260 -20.17 6.95 3.13
N TRP A 261 -20.67 7.58 4.19
CA TRP A 261 -21.58 8.73 4.10
C TRP A 261 -20.96 9.87 3.28
N PHE A 262 -19.71 10.22 3.57
CA PHE A 262 -19.01 11.28 2.87
C PHE A 262 -18.76 10.97 1.39
N LEU A 263 -18.43 9.72 1.06
CA LEU A 263 -18.28 9.25 -0.32
C LEU A 263 -19.59 9.33 -1.10
N LEU A 264 -20.69 8.93 -0.47
CA LEU A 264 -22.04 9.01 -1.04
C LEU A 264 -22.46 10.46 -1.33
N GLU A 265 -22.25 11.38 -0.40
CA GLU A 265 -22.41 12.84 -0.64
C GLU A 265 -21.52 13.35 -1.78
N SER A 266 -20.35 12.73 -1.95
CA SER A 266 -19.38 13.03 -3.00
C SER A 266 -19.67 12.30 -4.33
N LYS A 267 -20.90 11.79 -4.52
CA LYS A 267 -21.37 11.11 -5.73
C LYS A 267 -20.69 9.77 -6.03
N ALA A 268 -20.30 9.04 -4.98
CA ALA A 268 -19.97 7.63 -5.12
C ALA A 268 -21.18 6.85 -5.64
N MET A 269 -20.96 5.95 -6.60
CA MET A 269 -21.98 5.09 -7.16
C MET A 269 -22.34 3.98 -6.16
N VAL A 270 -23.51 4.10 -5.53
CA VAL A 270 -24.01 3.16 -4.51
C VAL A 270 -24.07 1.70 -5.01
N ASP A 271 -24.46 1.51 -6.27
CA ASP A 271 -24.65 0.20 -6.91
C ASP A 271 -23.51 -0.20 -7.86
N GLN A 272 -22.35 0.48 -7.76
CA GLN A 272 -21.16 0.08 -8.51
C GLN A 272 -20.82 -1.37 -8.18
N GLU A 273 -20.56 -2.15 -9.22
CA GLU A 273 -20.25 -3.57 -9.12
C GLU A 273 -18.75 -3.81 -9.21
N ASP A 274 -18.25 -4.72 -8.39
CA ASP A 274 -16.94 -5.32 -8.59
C ASP A 274 -16.99 -6.42 -9.68
N GLY A 275 -15.89 -7.12 -9.88
CA GLY A 275 -15.72 -8.17 -10.87
C GLY A 275 -16.55 -9.42 -10.57
N GLN A 276 -17.08 -9.55 -9.36
CA GLN A 276 -18.02 -10.59 -8.96
C GLN A 276 -19.48 -10.14 -9.04
N GLY A 277 -19.75 -8.87 -9.37
CA GLY A 277 -21.09 -8.30 -9.35
C GLY A 277 -21.57 -7.88 -7.96
N SER A 278 -20.67 -7.88 -6.96
CA SER A 278 -20.98 -7.45 -5.59
C SER A 278 -20.92 -5.92 -5.49
N THR A 279 -21.79 -5.33 -4.68
CA THR A 279 -21.82 -3.88 -4.38
C THR A 279 -21.36 -3.59 -2.95
N ALA A 280 -21.28 -2.33 -2.55
CA ALA A 280 -21.00 -1.96 -1.16
C ALA A 280 -22.02 -2.56 -0.17
N LEU A 281 -23.29 -2.69 -0.58
CA LEU A 281 -24.33 -3.32 0.24
C LEU A 281 -24.03 -4.81 0.50
N PHE A 282 -23.43 -5.51 -0.46
CA PHE A 282 -23.05 -6.92 -0.29
C PHE A 282 -21.98 -7.05 0.79
N ARG A 283 -20.93 -6.21 0.73
CA ARG A 283 -19.84 -6.17 1.71
C ARG A 283 -20.36 -5.85 3.12
N ALA A 284 -21.17 -4.80 3.24
CA ALA A 284 -21.77 -4.41 4.51
C ALA A 284 -22.68 -5.50 5.09
N ALA A 285 -23.46 -6.17 4.24
CA ALA A 285 -24.40 -7.20 4.67
C ALA A 285 -23.70 -8.50 5.10
N GLU A 286 -22.67 -8.92 4.36
CA GLU A 286 -21.84 -10.09 4.70
C GLU A 286 -21.08 -9.86 6.01
N ALA A 287 -20.53 -8.65 6.21
CA ALA A 287 -19.77 -8.28 7.40
C ALA A 287 -20.64 -7.96 8.63
N GLY A 288 -21.94 -7.72 8.45
CA GLY A 288 -22.87 -7.45 9.56
C GLY A 288 -22.97 -5.99 9.99
N HIS A 289 -22.58 -5.04 9.14
CA HIS A 289 -22.53 -3.62 9.49
C HIS A 289 -23.91 -2.96 9.38
N GLU A 290 -24.74 -3.15 10.41
CA GLU A 290 -26.15 -2.74 10.46
C GLU A 290 -26.39 -1.27 10.09
N GLU A 291 -25.68 -0.35 10.74
CA GLU A 291 -25.82 1.11 10.51
C GLU A 291 -25.47 1.47 9.06
N LEU A 292 -24.49 0.79 8.49
CA LEU A 292 -24.07 1.03 7.12
C LEU A 292 -25.03 0.41 6.09
N VAL A 293 -25.59 -0.76 6.39
CA VAL A 293 -26.68 -1.34 5.60
C VAL A 293 -27.87 -0.38 5.60
N GLN A 294 -28.23 0.18 6.75
CA GLN A 294 -29.27 1.22 6.82
C GLN A 294 -28.92 2.42 5.96
N LEU A 295 -27.70 2.95 6.06
CA LEU A 295 -27.25 4.08 5.25
C LEU A 295 -27.36 3.79 3.74
N LEU A 296 -26.86 2.64 3.29
CA LEU A 296 -26.86 2.28 1.86
C LEU A 296 -28.27 2.07 1.31
N VAL A 297 -29.16 1.48 2.10
CA VAL A 297 -30.58 1.30 1.74
C VAL A 297 -31.35 2.63 1.78
N GLN A 298 -31.15 3.41 2.84
CA GLN A 298 -31.82 4.68 3.09
C GLN A 298 -31.13 5.87 2.44
N ALA A 299 -30.11 5.67 1.61
CA ALA A 299 -29.51 6.75 0.84
C ALA A 299 -30.58 7.54 0.03
N GLY A 300 -31.76 6.96 -0.25
CA GLY A 300 -32.95 7.67 -0.78
C GLY A 300 -33.90 8.33 0.24
N GLY A 301 -33.65 8.26 1.55
CA GLY A 301 -34.52 8.73 2.64
C GLY A 301 -34.12 10.06 3.29
N GLY A 302 -33.06 10.71 2.81
CA GLY A 302 -32.57 11.99 3.34
C GLY A 302 -31.43 12.61 2.55
N MET A 303 -30.73 11.83 1.73
CA MET A 303 -29.74 12.32 0.77
C MET A 303 -30.37 12.43 -0.63
N SER A 304 -29.79 13.23 -1.53
CA SER A 304 -30.29 13.39 -2.91
C SER A 304 -29.93 12.20 -3.84
N ILE A 305 -29.40 11.11 -3.29
CA ILE A 305 -28.92 9.96 -4.04
C ILE A 305 -29.91 8.80 -3.98
N ALA A 306 -29.98 7.97 -5.02
CA ALA A 306 -30.82 6.79 -4.98
C ALA A 306 -30.29 5.77 -3.95
N GLY A 307 -31.19 5.08 -3.25
CA GLY A 307 -30.82 3.96 -2.37
C GLY A 307 -30.25 2.77 -3.15
N ALA A 308 -29.48 1.93 -2.46
CA ALA A 308 -28.92 0.70 -3.02
C ALA A 308 -30.03 -0.27 -3.48
N ASN A 309 -29.80 -0.98 -4.59
CA ASN A 309 -30.72 -2.00 -5.06
C ASN A 309 -30.63 -3.28 -4.23
N VAL A 310 -31.50 -3.40 -3.22
CA VAL A 310 -31.58 -4.56 -2.32
C VAL A 310 -31.93 -5.89 -3.01
N LYS A 311 -32.49 -5.85 -4.23
CA LYS A 311 -32.85 -7.05 -5.01
C LYS A 311 -31.75 -7.53 -5.95
N LYS A 312 -30.63 -6.80 -6.01
CA LYS A 312 -29.51 -7.11 -6.89
C LYS A 312 -28.88 -8.46 -6.53
N ARG A 313 -28.34 -9.14 -7.54
CA ARG A 313 -27.65 -10.42 -7.41
C ARG A 313 -26.26 -10.31 -8.00
N ASN A 314 -25.29 -10.91 -7.32
CA ASN A 314 -23.94 -11.05 -7.87
C ASN A 314 -23.90 -12.19 -8.91
N LYS A 315 -22.73 -12.42 -9.50
CA LYS A 315 -22.52 -13.45 -10.54
C LYS A 315 -22.76 -14.88 -10.04
N TYR A 316 -22.76 -15.10 -8.74
CA TYR A 316 -23.08 -16.39 -8.10
C TYR A 316 -24.57 -16.54 -7.82
N GLY A 317 -25.39 -15.53 -8.15
CA GLY A 317 -26.81 -15.51 -7.89
C GLY A 317 -27.19 -15.11 -6.47
N ALA A 318 -26.23 -14.87 -5.57
CA ALA A 318 -26.49 -14.46 -4.20
C ALA A 318 -26.94 -13.00 -4.14
N SER A 319 -27.92 -12.70 -3.30
CA SER A 319 -28.31 -11.34 -2.89
C SER A 319 -27.59 -10.91 -1.60
N ALA A 320 -27.60 -9.62 -1.27
CA ALA A 320 -27.10 -9.14 0.02
C ALA A 320 -27.81 -9.82 1.22
N LEU A 321 -29.11 -10.12 1.08
CA LEU A 321 -29.89 -10.86 2.08
C LEU A 321 -29.38 -12.29 2.25
N LYS A 322 -29.03 -12.97 1.14
CA LYS A 322 -28.47 -14.33 1.18
C LYS A 322 -27.10 -14.35 1.87
N LEU A 323 -26.23 -13.39 1.58
CA LEU A 323 -24.93 -13.26 2.25
C LEU A 323 -25.09 -12.99 3.75
N ALA A 324 -26.00 -12.09 4.15
CA ALA A 324 -26.31 -11.85 5.56
C ALA A 324 -26.83 -13.11 6.27
N LEU A 325 -27.66 -13.92 5.61
CA LEU A 325 -28.15 -15.20 6.16
C LEU A 325 -27.01 -16.23 6.33
N ASP A 326 -26.16 -16.36 5.31
CA ASP A 326 -25.05 -17.32 5.33
C ASP A 326 -23.99 -16.95 6.37
N SER A 327 -23.79 -15.66 6.62
CA SER A 327 -22.93 -15.13 7.67
C SER A 327 -23.61 -15.05 9.05
N GLY A 328 -24.90 -15.37 9.18
CA GLY A 328 -25.62 -15.37 10.46
C GLY A 328 -25.99 -13.99 11.01
N GLN A 329 -26.06 -12.96 10.16
CA GLN A 329 -26.29 -11.57 10.54
C GLN A 329 -27.78 -11.24 10.71
N VAL A 330 -28.34 -11.60 11.87
CA VAL A 330 -29.80 -11.55 12.13
C VAL A 330 -30.41 -10.15 11.96
N GLU A 331 -29.77 -9.11 12.47
CA GLU A 331 -30.33 -7.75 12.38
C GLU A 331 -30.25 -7.20 10.95
N VAL A 332 -29.14 -7.44 10.25
CA VAL A 332 -29.02 -7.11 8.82
C VAL A 332 -30.11 -7.80 7.99
N VAL A 333 -30.41 -9.07 8.27
CA VAL A 333 -31.50 -9.80 7.60
C VAL A 333 -32.85 -9.10 7.81
N LYS A 334 -33.15 -8.64 9.04
CA LYS A 334 -34.39 -7.89 9.32
C LYS A 334 -34.42 -6.57 8.55
N LEU A 335 -33.31 -5.83 8.54
CA LEU A 335 -33.19 -4.55 7.83
C LEU A 335 -33.42 -4.71 6.33
N LEU A 336 -32.76 -5.68 5.71
CA LEU A 336 -32.91 -5.98 4.29
C LEU A 336 -34.32 -6.46 3.94
N THR A 337 -34.92 -7.30 4.78
CA THR A 337 -36.30 -7.78 4.59
C THR A 337 -37.30 -6.63 4.69
N ALA A 338 -37.14 -5.74 5.68
CA ALA A 338 -37.97 -4.54 5.82
C ALA A 338 -37.81 -3.58 4.63
N ALA A 339 -36.62 -3.54 4.02
CA ALA A 339 -36.35 -2.78 2.80
C ALA A 339 -36.89 -3.43 1.51
N GLY A 340 -37.56 -4.58 1.60
CA GLY A 340 -38.15 -5.28 0.45
C GLY A 340 -37.21 -6.25 -0.25
N ALA A 341 -36.11 -6.68 0.38
CA ALA A 341 -35.35 -7.84 -0.07
C ALA A 341 -36.19 -9.12 0.13
N GLU A 342 -36.32 -9.92 -0.92
CA GLU A 342 -37.13 -11.14 -0.89
C GLU A 342 -36.28 -12.37 -0.57
N MET A 343 -36.76 -13.22 0.34
CA MET A 343 -36.16 -14.52 0.61
C MET A 343 -36.12 -15.36 -0.66
N GLU A 344 -34.94 -15.85 -1.00
CA GLU A 344 -34.74 -16.64 -2.21
C GLU A 344 -35.55 -17.92 -2.13
N ARG A 345 -36.38 -18.21 -3.14
CA ARG A 345 -36.91 -19.57 -3.31
C ARG A 345 -35.70 -20.47 -3.49
N ALA A 346 -35.57 -21.51 -2.66
CA ALA A 346 -34.59 -22.55 -2.87
C ALA A 346 -34.67 -22.94 -4.34
N THR A 347 -33.67 -22.58 -5.14
CA THR A 347 -33.52 -23.12 -6.48
C THR A 347 -33.33 -24.59 -6.22
N GLY A 348 -34.40 -25.36 -6.39
CA GLY A 348 -34.37 -26.80 -6.31
C GLY A 348 -33.31 -27.24 -7.28
N GLY A 349 -32.12 -27.55 -6.74
CA GLY A 349 -31.09 -28.22 -7.47
C GLY A 349 -31.75 -29.49 -7.99
N ARG A 350 -32.01 -29.52 -9.29
CA ARG A 350 -32.21 -30.77 -9.99
C ARG A 350 -30.88 -31.50 -9.89
N PHE A 351 -30.65 -32.17 -8.76
CA PHE A 351 -29.87 -33.40 -8.76
C PHE A 351 -30.71 -34.40 -9.56
N GLN A 352 -30.56 -34.37 -10.89
CA GLN A 352 -30.90 -35.53 -11.69
C GLN A 352 -29.85 -36.58 -11.36
N ARG A 353 -30.36 -37.69 -10.84
CA ARG A 353 -29.65 -38.90 -10.40
C ARG A 353 -28.80 -39.51 -11.51
#